data_AF-A0A5J5CBY8-F1
#
_entry.id   AF-A0A5J5CBY8-F1
#
_cell.length_a   1.000
_cell.length_b   1.000
_cell.length_c   1.000
_cell.angle_alpha   90.00
_cell.angle_beta   90.00
_cell.angle_gamma   90.00
#
_symmetry.space_group_name_H-M   'P 1'
#
loop_
_entity.id
_entity.type
_entity.pdbx_description
1 polymer ?
#
loop_
_entity_poly.entity_id
_entity_poly.type
_entity_poly.pdbx_seq_one_letter_code
_entity_poly.pdbx_strand_id
1 'polypeptide(L)'
;GIQRKRPPEVQTSILRRHLLELTQSFIIPLERYMASLMPLQRSVTPKFFRSPNFDGWFRHRHKEMTQELERLHLVALGDADLMGWTREKSEVEIVDFILKLREKLNKARRQQLQVKDGVLEKLETSIAAAVGSLPAALQPLVT
;
A
#
# COMPACT_ATOMS: atom_id res chain seq x y z
N GLY A 1 3.57 -33.37 -2.30
CA GLY A 1 3.06 -32.32 -3.20
C GLY A 1 1.94 -31.59 -2.52
N ILE A 2 1.96 -30.25 -2.55
CA ILE A 2 0.81 -29.34 -2.56
C ILE A 2 1.43 -27.94 -2.75
N GLN A 3 1.32 -27.44 -3.97
CA GLN A 3 1.60 -26.05 -4.33
C GLN A 3 0.66 -25.16 -3.51
N ARG A 4 1.19 -24.37 -2.56
CA ARG A 4 0.46 -23.25 -1.95
C ARG A 4 0.93 -21.92 -2.52
N LYS A 5 1.14 -21.85 -3.83
CA LYS A 5 1.00 -20.57 -4.54
C LYS A 5 -0.49 -20.28 -4.60
N ARG A 6 -0.93 -19.22 -3.91
CA ARG A 6 -2.32 -18.72 -4.02
C ARG A 6 -2.67 -18.61 -5.52
N PRO A 7 -3.86 -19.07 -5.95
CA PRO A 7 -4.21 -19.12 -7.36
C PRO A 7 -4.04 -17.74 -8.00
N PRO A 8 -3.46 -17.66 -9.21
CA PRO A 8 -3.24 -16.40 -9.90
C PRO A 8 -4.55 -15.64 -10.13
N GLU A 9 -5.71 -16.33 -10.19
CA GLU A 9 -7.01 -15.65 -10.28
C GLU A 9 -7.31 -14.79 -9.04
N VAL A 10 -6.89 -15.23 -7.84
CA VAL A 10 -7.11 -14.49 -6.59
C VAL A 10 -6.22 -13.25 -6.53
N GLN A 11 -4.94 -13.36 -6.90
CA GLN A 11 -4.06 -12.19 -7.04
C GLN A 11 -4.57 -11.21 -8.10
N THR A 12 -5.07 -11.75 -9.22
CA THR A 12 -5.68 -10.94 -10.29
C THR A 12 -6.96 -10.26 -9.79
N SER A 13 -7.77 -10.92 -8.96
CA SER A 13 -8.98 -10.33 -8.38
C SER A 13 -8.67 -9.24 -7.35
N ILE A 14 -7.61 -9.41 -6.55
CA ILE A 14 -7.11 -8.42 -5.59
C ILE A 14 -6.55 -7.21 -6.34
N LEU A 15 -5.71 -7.42 -7.35
CA LEU A 15 -5.21 -6.35 -8.22
C LEU A 15 -6.34 -5.63 -8.97
N ARG A 16 -7.32 -6.36 -9.50
CA ARG A 16 -8.51 -5.78 -10.16
C ARG A 16 -9.35 -4.98 -9.18
N ARG A 17 -9.52 -5.45 -7.95
CA ARG A 17 -10.20 -4.71 -6.88
C ARG A 17 -9.42 -3.44 -6.52
N HIS A 18 -8.10 -3.52 -6.41
CA HIS A 18 -7.26 -2.36 -6.14
C HIS A 18 -7.27 -1.33 -7.27
N LEU A 19 -7.17 -1.78 -8.52
CA LEU A 19 -7.31 -0.92 -9.70
C LEU A 19 -8.71 -0.30 -9.74
N LEU A 20 -9.76 -1.07 -9.46
CA LEU A 20 -11.14 -0.58 -9.44
C LEU A 20 -11.35 0.46 -8.33
N GLU A 21 -10.86 0.21 -7.11
CA GLU A 21 -10.90 1.16 -6.00
C GLU A 21 -10.10 2.44 -6.33
N LEU A 22 -8.94 2.32 -6.98
CA LEU A 22 -8.14 3.45 -7.46
C LEU A 22 -8.87 4.25 -8.56
N THR A 23 -9.47 3.56 -9.53
CA THR A 23 -10.25 4.19 -10.60
C THR A 23 -11.48 4.88 -10.04
N GLN A 24 -12.20 4.25 -9.10
CA GLN A 24 -13.42 4.81 -8.51
C GLN A 24 -13.17 5.96 -7.52
N SER A 25 -12.08 5.91 -6.76
CA SER A 25 -11.73 6.96 -5.77
C SER A 25 -10.98 8.15 -6.38
N PHE A 26 -10.26 7.94 -7.49
CA PHE A 26 -9.41 8.96 -8.09
C PHE A 26 -9.78 9.27 -9.53
N ILE A 27 -9.73 8.30 -10.44
CA ILE A 27 -9.89 8.56 -11.88
C ILE A 27 -11.31 9.04 -12.22
N ILE A 28 -12.37 8.41 -11.68
CA ILE A 28 -13.76 8.79 -11.97
C ILE A 28 -14.10 10.18 -11.37
N PRO A 29 -13.76 10.51 -10.12
CA PRO A 29 -13.96 11.86 -9.59
C PRO A 29 -13.12 12.92 -10.30
N LEU A 30 -11.86 12.60 -10.64
CA LEU A 30 -10.99 13.47 -11.44
C LEU A 30 -11.57 13.70 -12.83
N GLU A 31 -12.02 12.64 -13.51
CA GLU A 31 -12.62 12.68 -14.84
C GLU A 31 -13.94 13.46 -14.82
N ARG A 32 -14.82 13.20 -13.84
CA ARG A 32 -16.08 13.96 -13.67
C ARG A 32 -15.84 15.42 -13.34
N TYR A 33 -14.82 15.73 -12.54
CA TYR A 33 -14.45 17.10 -12.22
C TYR A 33 -13.78 17.80 -13.41
N MET A 34 -12.91 17.13 -14.14
CA MET A 34 -12.37 17.64 -15.39
C MET A 34 -13.49 17.84 -16.42
N ALA A 35 -14.45 16.93 -16.51
CA ALA A 35 -15.62 17.04 -17.38
C ALA A 35 -16.60 18.13 -16.93
N SER A 36 -16.68 18.45 -15.63
CA SER A 36 -17.53 19.54 -15.12
C SER A 36 -16.83 20.91 -15.15
N LEU A 37 -15.50 20.93 -15.03
CA LEU A 37 -14.66 22.11 -15.19
C LEU A 37 -14.36 22.46 -16.64
N MET A 38 -14.50 21.51 -17.56
CA MET A 38 -14.55 21.80 -18.98
C MET A 38 -16.00 22.15 -19.32
N PRO A 39 -16.33 23.42 -19.61
CA PRO A 39 -17.41 23.66 -20.54
C PRO A 39 -17.06 22.91 -21.84
N LEU A 40 -17.97 22.82 -22.81
CA LEU A 40 -17.63 22.49 -24.20
C LEU A 40 -16.65 23.53 -24.85
N GLN A 41 -15.71 24.10 -24.09
CA GLN A 41 -14.67 25.03 -24.47
C GLN A 41 -13.41 24.22 -24.83
N ARG A 42 -13.04 24.34 -26.10
CA ARG A 42 -12.10 23.52 -26.88
C ARG A 42 -10.65 23.40 -26.37
N SER A 43 -10.26 23.95 -25.21
CA SER A 43 -8.90 23.74 -24.69
C SER A 43 -8.74 24.08 -23.21
N VAL A 44 -8.21 23.13 -22.43
CA VAL A 44 -7.60 23.43 -21.12
C VAL A 44 -6.30 24.15 -21.39
N THR A 45 -6.20 25.43 -21.03
CA THR A 45 -4.96 26.18 -21.25
C THR A 45 -3.86 25.70 -20.31
N PRO A 46 -2.58 25.65 -20.75
CA PRO A 46 -1.45 25.30 -19.88
C PRO A 46 -1.33 26.14 -18.61
N LYS A 47 -1.94 27.34 -18.58
CA LYS A 47 -1.99 28.24 -17.43
C LYS A 47 -2.89 27.71 -16.30
N PHE A 48 -3.95 26.96 -16.62
CA PHE A 48 -4.85 26.37 -15.63
C PHE A 48 -4.11 25.34 -14.74
N PHE A 49 -3.32 24.45 -15.37
CA PHE A 49 -2.51 23.45 -14.66
C PHE A 49 -1.41 24.05 -13.78
N ARG A 50 -1.01 25.30 -14.04
CA ARG A 50 -0.04 26.05 -13.23
C ARG A 50 -0.68 26.96 -12.18
N SER A 51 -2.01 26.99 -12.11
CA SER A 51 -2.69 27.82 -11.12
C SER A 51 -2.51 27.23 -9.72
N PRO A 52 -2.26 28.06 -8.68
CA PRO A 52 -2.11 27.59 -7.31
C PRO A 52 -3.32 26.80 -6.78
N ASN A 53 -4.54 27.15 -7.25
CA ASN A 53 -5.76 26.42 -6.90
C ASN A 53 -5.75 24.99 -7.42
N PHE A 54 -5.46 24.78 -8.71
CA PHE A 54 -5.42 23.44 -9.29
C PHE A 54 -4.26 22.62 -8.73
N ASP A 55 -3.07 23.22 -8.62
CA ASP A 55 -1.85 22.55 -8.15
C ASP A 55 -1.97 22.11 -6.68
N GLY A 56 -2.52 22.96 -5.80
CA GLY A 56 -2.81 22.60 -4.41
C GLY A 56 -3.85 21.49 -4.29
N TRP A 57 -4.94 21.59 -5.04
CA TRP A 57 -5.98 20.56 -5.09
C TRP A 57 -5.46 19.23 -5.62
N PHE A 58 -4.71 19.23 -6.72
CA PHE A 58 -4.14 18.04 -7.33
C PHE A 58 -3.17 17.34 -6.37
N ARG A 59 -2.29 18.10 -5.72
CA ARG A 59 -1.40 17.54 -4.67
C ARG A 59 -2.18 16.92 -3.53
N HIS A 60 -3.25 17.56 -3.07
CA HIS A 60 -4.11 17.02 -2.02
C HIS A 60 -4.76 15.70 -2.45
N ARG A 61 -5.39 15.66 -3.63
CA ARG A 61 -6.03 14.44 -4.16
C ARG A 61 -5.03 13.32 -4.45
N HIS A 62 -3.86 13.67 -4.96
CA HIS A 62 -2.79 12.70 -5.16
C HIS A 62 -2.32 12.11 -3.83
N LYS A 63 -2.19 12.94 -2.79
CA LYS A 63 -1.85 12.47 -1.44
C LYS A 63 -2.92 11.53 -0.88
N GLU A 64 -4.20 11.88 -0.97
CA GLU A 64 -5.31 11.01 -0.53
C GLU A 64 -5.27 9.65 -1.24
N MET A 65 -5.07 9.64 -2.56
CA MET A 65 -4.92 8.41 -3.33
C MET A 65 -3.71 7.58 -2.89
N THR A 66 -2.54 8.19 -2.72
CA THR A 66 -1.35 7.47 -2.25
C THR A 66 -1.60 6.86 -0.87
N GLN A 67 -2.27 7.58 0.03
CA GLN A 67 -2.61 7.10 1.36
C GLN A 67 -3.56 5.91 1.31
N GLU A 68 -4.58 5.95 0.45
CA GLU A 68 -5.53 4.83 0.31
C GLU A 68 -4.86 3.58 -0.27
N LEU A 69 -3.96 3.75 -1.26
CA LEU A 69 -3.16 2.66 -1.80
C LEU A 69 -2.24 2.05 -0.72
N GLU A 70 -1.59 2.88 0.08
CA GLU A 70 -0.75 2.43 1.20
C GLU A 70 -1.57 1.66 2.24
N ARG A 71 -2.77 2.17 2.58
CA ARG A 71 -3.70 1.50 3.51
C ARG A 71 -4.12 0.12 2.99
N LEU A 72 -4.52 0.03 1.72
CA LEU A 72 -4.93 -1.24 1.10
C LEU A 72 -3.78 -2.24 1.04
N HIS A 73 -2.56 -1.77 0.74
CA HIS A 73 -1.38 -2.63 0.73
C HIS A 73 -1.08 -3.22 2.11
N LEU A 74 -1.28 -2.46 3.20
CA LEU A 74 -1.14 -2.98 4.57
C LEU A 74 -2.16 -4.08 4.88
N VAL A 75 -3.41 -3.92 4.42
CA VAL A 75 -4.43 -4.98 4.55
C VAL A 75 -3.98 -6.24 3.82
N ALA A 76 -3.52 -6.11 2.56
CA ALA A 76 -3.06 -7.24 1.78
C ALA A 76 -1.85 -7.95 2.40
N LEU A 77 -0.94 -7.19 3.03
CA LEU A 77 0.18 -7.75 3.80
C LEU A 77 -0.31 -8.49 5.06
N GLY A 78 -1.30 -7.94 5.77
CA GLY A 78 -1.87 -8.57 6.96
C GLY A 78 -2.61 -9.89 6.69
N ASP A 79 -3.16 -10.03 5.49
CA ASP A 79 -3.80 -11.27 5.01
C ASP A 79 -2.80 -12.22 4.30
N ALA A 80 -1.53 -11.84 4.19
CA ALA A 80 -0.52 -12.67 3.57
C ALA A 80 0.07 -13.69 4.55
N ASP A 81 0.35 -14.91 4.06
CA ASP A 81 1.12 -15.92 4.80
C ASP A 81 2.61 -15.57 4.78
N LEU A 82 3.00 -14.58 5.59
CA LEU A 82 4.37 -14.08 5.68
C LEU A 82 5.31 -15.14 6.27
N MET A 83 4.84 -15.96 7.22
CA MET A 83 5.64 -17.02 7.83
C MET A 83 5.84 -18.23 6.90
N GLY A 84 4.90 -18.51 6.01
CA GLY A 84 5.12 -19.45 4.91
C GLY A 84 6.24 -18.97 3.98
N TRP A 85 6.30 -17.66 3.71
CA TRP A 85 7.33 -17.06 2.86
C TRP A 85 8.72 -17.06 3.51
N THR A 86 8.84 -16.76 4.81
CA THR A 86 10.15 -16.72 5.49
C THR A 86 10.86 -18.08 5.54
N ARG A 87 10.12 -19.20 5.50
CA ARG A 87 10.70 -20.56 5.56
C ARG A 87 11.58 -20.92 4.36
N GLU A 88 11.35 -20.31 3.21
CA GLU A 88 12.10 -20.57 1.97
C GLU A 88 13.19 -19.52 1.70
N LYS A 89 13.45 -18.64 2.68
CA LYS A 89 14.28 -17.45 2.53
C LYS A 89 15.56 -17.53 3.35
N SER A 90 16.60 -16.89 2.85
CA SER A 90 17.86 -16.75 3.59
C SER A 90 17.70 -15.79 4.77
N GLU A 91 18.56 -15.93 5.77
CA GLU A 91 18.56 -15.06 6.97
C GLU A 91 18.66 -13.57 6.60
N VAL A 92 19.48 -13.23 5.61
CA VAL A 92 19.64 -11.86 5.10
C VAL A 92 18.34 -11.34 4.48
N GLU A 93 17.65 -12.16 3.68
CA GLU A 93 16.36 -11.79 3.10
C GLU A 93 15.28 -11.62 4.18
N ILE A 94 15.29 -12.46 5.23
CA ILE A 94 14.37 -12.35 6.37
C ILE A 94 14.64 -11.05 7.13
N VAL A 95 15.91 -10.71 7.38
CA VAL A 95 16.31 -9.44 8.01
C VAL A 95 15.84 -8.24 7.19
N ASP A 96 16.14 -8.21 5.88
CA ASP A 96 15.70 -7.13 4.99
C ASP A 96 14.16 -7.01 4.95
N PHE A 97 13.45 -8.13 4.93
CA PHE A 97 12.00 -8.17 5.01
C PHE A 97 11.47 -7.56 6.31
N ILE A 98 12.03 -7.92 7.47
CA ILE A 98 11.63 -7.38 8.78
C ILE A 98 11.85 -5.86 8.80
N LEU A 99 13.01 -5.38 8.35
CA LEU A 99 13.35 -3.97 8.31
C LEU A 99 12.37 -3.18 7.41
N LYS A 100 12.09 -3.68 6.21
CA LYS A 100 11.13 -3.07 5.28
C LYS A 100 9.72 -3.05 5.83
N LEU A 101 9.28 -4.12 6.50
CA LEU A 101 7.94 -4.20 7.07
C LEU A 101 7.77 -3.21 8.24
N ARG A 102 8.79 -3.10 9.11
CA ARG A 102 8.84 -2.09 10.18
C ARG A 102 8.85 -0.66 9.65
N GLU A 103 9.67 -0.37 8.65
CA GLU A 103 9.71 0.95 8.02
C GLU A 103 8.33 1.33 7.48
N LYS A 104 7.66 0.39 6.80
CA LYS A 104 6.33 0.59 6.25
C LYS A 104 5.27 0.82 7.35
N LEU A 105 5.31 0.09 8.46
CA LEU A 105 4.43 0.34 9.62
C LEU A 105 4.69 1.70 10.26
N ASN A 106 5.94 2.08 10.46
CA ASN A 106 6.31 3.37 11.02
C ASN A 106 5.89 4.53 10.11
N LYS A 107 5.99 4.37 8.79
CA LYS A 107 5.47 5.33 7.82
C LYS A 107 3.95 5.48 7.96
N ALA A 108 3.21 4.36 8.02
CA ALA A 108 1.77 4.35 8.18
C ALA A 108 1.29 5.06 9.48
N ARG A 109 2.00 4.82 10.60
CA ARG A 109 1.76 5.50 11.88
C ARG A 109 2.02 7.00 11.80
N ARG A 110 3.16 7.41 11.22
CA ARG A 110 3.51 8.83 11.05
C ARG A 110 2.50 9.59 10.20
N GLN A 111 1.96 8.94 9.17
CA GLN A 111 0.94 9.51 8.30
C GLN A 111 -0.47 9.43 8.88
N GLN A 112 -0.65 8.82 10.07
CA GLN A 112 -1.95 8.54 10.68
C GLN A 112 -2.94 7.91 9.69
N LEU A 113 -2.47 6.92 8.91
CA LEU A 113 -3.32 6.22 7.96
C LEU A 113 -4.48 5.54 8.71
N GLN A 114 -5.70 5.73 8.21
CA GLN A 114 -6.91 5.10 8.77
C GLN A 114 -6.95 3.61 8.39
N VAL A 115 -6.05 2.80 8.94
CA VAL A 115 -6.05 1.35 8.71
C VAL A 115 -7.15 0.72 9.58
N LYS A 116 -7.93 -0.21 9.02
CA LYS A 116 -8.96 -0.95 9.77
C LYS A 116 -8.35 -1.66 10.98
N ASP A 117 -9.13 -1.72 12.07
CA ASP A 117 -8.69 -2.25 13.36
C ASP A 117 -8.11 -3.68 13.24
N GLY A 118 -6.99 -3.92 13.93
CA GLY A 118 -6.32 -5.22 14.02
C GLY A 118 -5.32 -5.56 12.91
N VAL A 119 -5.27 -4.84 11.78
CA VAL A 119 -4.29 -5.13 10.71
C VAL A 119 -2.85 -4.82 11.16
N LEU A 120 -2.67 -3.69 11.83
CA LEU A 120 -1.36 -3.31 12.36
C LEU A 120 -0.88 -4.30 13.43
N GLU A 121 -1.77 -4.75 14.31
CA GLU A 121 -1.46 -5.76 15.34
C GLU A 121 -1.09 -7.11 14.74
N LYS A 122 -1.79 -7.55 13.69
CA LYS A 122 -1.44 -8.77 12.94
C LYS A 122 -0.05 -8.67 12.31
N LEU A 123 0.29 -7.53 11.73
CA LEU A 123 1.60 -7.30 11.13
C LEU A 123 2.71 -7.25 12.18
N GLU A 124 2.47 -6.60 13.32
CA GLU A 124 3.42 -6.58 14.45
C GLU A 124 3.65 -7.99 15.01
N THR A 125 2.58 -8.78 15.14
CA THR A 125 2.67 -10.19 15.54
C THR A 125 3.49 -11.01 14.52
N SER A 126 3.28 -10.74 13.23
CA SER A 126 4.04 -11.40 12.14
C SER A 126 5.52 -11.00 12.15
N ILE A 127 5.84 -9.73 12.46
CA ILE A 127 7.21 -9.26 12.65
C ILE A 127 7.85 -9.99 13.83
N ALA A 128 7.19 -10.05 14.98
CA ALA A 128 7.69 -10.75 16.16
C ALA A 128 7.98 -12.24 15.88
N ALA A 129 7.07 -12.91 15.15
CA ALA A 129 7.27 -14.29 14.72
C ALA A 129 8.45 -14.44 13.74
N ALA A 130 8.63 -13.51 12.80
CA ALA A 130 9.75 -13.51 11.87
C ALA A 130 11.09 -13.27 12.59
N VAL A 131 11.14 -12.35 13.56
CA VAL A 131 12.32 -12.14 14.41
C VAL A 131 12.66 -13.43 15.18
N GLY A 132 11.67 -14.11 15.75
CA GLY A 132 11.87 -15.39 16.45
C GLY A 132 12.36 -16.53 15.55
N SER A 133 12.20 -16.43 14.22
CA SER A 133 12.74 -17.41 13.27
C SER A 133 14.22 -17.22 12.94
N LEU A 134 14.79 -16.06 13.27
CA LEU A 134 16.22 -15.78 13.06
C LEU A 134 17.08 -16.38 14.18
N PRO A 135 18.34 -16.75 13.90
CA PRO A 135 19.31 -17.11 14.93
C PRO A 135 19.51 -15.99 15.95
N ALA A 136 19.79 -16.35 17.20
CA ALA A 136 19.95 -15.40 18.31
C ALA A 136 20.99 -14.29 18.05
N ALA A 137 22.02 -14.57 17.25
CA ALA A 137 23.04 -13.59 16.88
C ALA A 137 22.50 -12.45 15.98
N LEU A 138 21.44 -12.70 15.18
CA LEU A 138 20.89 -11.74 14.22
C LEU A 138 19.65 -11.01 14.75
N GLN A 139 18.97 -11.53 15.76
CA GLN A 139 17.80 -10.89 16.36
C GLN A 139 18.06 -9.45 16.84
N PRO A 140 19.20 -9.11 17.49
CA PRO A 140 19.46 -7.73 17.93
C PRO A 140 19.56 -6.72 16.79
N LEU A 141 19.84 -7.15 15.55
CA LEU A 141 19.95 -6.25 14.40
C LEU A 141 18.58 -5.76 13.89
N VAL A 142 17.52 -6.48 14.26
CA VAL A 142 16.16 -6.26 13.78
C VAL A 142 15.15 -6.06 14.90
N THR A 143 15.59 -6.08 16.17
CA THR A 143 14.76 -5.86 17.37
C THR A 143 14.56 -4.38 17.61
#